data_AF-A0A9E5GRL8-F1
#
_entry.id   AF-A0A9E5GRL8-F1
#
_cell.length_a   1.000
_cell.length_b   1.000
_cell.length_c   1.000
_cell.angle_alpha   90.00
_cell.angle_beta   90.00
_cell.angle_gamma   90.00
#
_symmetry.space_group_name_H-M   'P 1'
#
loop_
_entity.id
_entity.type
_entity.pdbx_description
1 polymer ?
#
loop_
_entity_poly.entity_id
_entity_poly.type
_entity_poly.pdbx_seq_one_letter_code
_entity_poly.pdbx_strand_id
1 'polypeptide(L)'
;MFHYFVGKMRHLGGETLLSNDLFGIQVHYLGKKDQGEFFLYPYLDDNKKTIFYYCFDTIDQKTLFETLLKINGVGPKTAFQISQLPKDNLQQALKNVDVKFFQAIP
;
A
#
# COMPACT_ATOMS: atom_id res chain seq x y z
N MET A 1 -6.22 -10.55 -11.85
CA MET A 1 -5.56 -9.83 -10.75
C MET A 1 -5.17 -8.44 -11.28
N PHE A 2 -5.62 -7.35 -10.65
CA PHE A 2 -5.34 -5.99 -11.16
C PHE A 2 -4.05 -5.43 -10.58
N HIS A 3 -3.21 -4.84 -11.42
CA HIS A 3 -1.90 -4.30 -11.03
C HIS A 3 -1.70 -2.82 -11.32
N TYR A 4 -2.60 -2.25 -12.13
CA TYR A 4 -2.55 -0.87 -12.59
C TYR A 4 -3.98 -0.39 -12.84
N PHE A 5 -4.26 0.86 -12.50
CA PHE A 5 -5.59 1.45 -12.65
C PHE A 5 -5.48 2.95 -12.85
N VAL A 6 -6.22 3.47 -13.83
CA VAL A 6 -6.36 4.92 -14.06
C VAL A 6 -7.76 5.33 -13.64
N GLY A 7 -7.87 6.28 -12.72
CA GLY A 7 -9.17 6.68 -12.19
C GLY A 7 -9.10 7.73 -11.09
N LYS A 8 -10.20 7.82 -10.34
CA LYS A 8 -10.40 8.78 -9.25
C LYS A 8 -10.55 8.05 -7.93
N MET A 9 -9.93 8.60 -6.89
CA MET A 9 -10.13 8.20 -5.51
C MET A 9 -11.42 8.79 -4.97
N ARG A 10 -12.23 7.95 -4.33
CA ARG A 10 -13.49 8.34 -3.68
C ARG A 10 -13.52 7.75 -2.27
N HIS A 11 -13.84 8.58 -1.29
CA HIS A 11 -14.02 8.14 0.09
C HIS A 11 -15.52 8.06 0.38
N LEU A 12 -16.04 6.85 0.62
CA LEU A 12 -17.46 6.57 0.81
C LEU A 12 -17.64 5.68 2.03
N GLY A 13 -18.37 6.15 3.04
CA GLY A 13 -18.75 5.31 4.20
C GLY A 13 -17.57 4.73 5.00
N GLY A 14 -16.41 5.40 5.00
CA GLY A 14 -15.18 4.90 5.66
C GLY A 14 -14.32 3.99 4.78
N GLU A 15 -14.78 3.68 3.56
CA GLU A 15 -14.02 2.93 2.57
C GLU A 15 -13.40 3.87 1.53
N THR A 16 -12.30 3.42 0.91
CA THR A 16 -11.70 4.12 -0.23
C THR A 16 -11.89 3.29 -1.48
N LEU A 17 -12.48 3.91 -2.50
CA LEU A 17 -12.78 3.33 -3.79
C LEU A 17 -11.93 4.01 -4.87
N LEU A 18 -11.22 3.21 -5.64
CA LEU A 18 -10.58 3.65 -6.86
C LEU A 18 -11.52 3.32 -8.03
N SER A 19 -12.01 4.35 -8.71
CA SER A 19 -13.11 4.22 -9.68
C SER A 19 -12.84 4.93 -11.00
N ASN A 20 -13.39 4.39 -12.07
CA ASN A 20 -13.57 5.04 -13.36
C ASN A 20 -15.06 5.03 -13.75
N ASP A 21 -15.37 5.38 -14.99
CA ASP A 21 -16.76 5.46 -15.45
C ASP A 21 -17.46 4.08 -15.56
N LEU A 22 -16.69 2.99 -15.58
CA LEU A 22 -17.20 1.63 -15.78
C LEU A 22 -17.36 0.87 -14.46
N PHE A 23 -16.40 1.00 -13.54
CA PHE A 23 -16.42 0.27 -12.27
C PHE A 23 -15.52 0.93 -11.20
N GLY A 24 -15.66 0.46 -9.97
CA GLY A 24 -14.79 0.81 -8.84
C GLY A 24 -14.29 -0.42 -8.10
N ILE A 25 -13.11 -0.31 -7.51
CA ILE A 25 -12.50 -1.33 -6.66
C ILE A 25 -12.21 -0.70 -5.29
N GLN A 26 -12.55 -1.42 -4.23
CA GLN A 26 -12.16 -1.03 -2.88
C GLN A 26 -10.66 -1.24 -2.69
N VAL A 27 -9.97 -0.21 -2.23
CA VAL A 27 -8.52 -0.20 -2.04
C VAL A 27 -8.14 0.34 -0.67
N HIS A 28 -7.05 -0.18 -0.12
CA HIS A 28 -6.29 0.48 0.94
C HIS A 28 -5.36 1.49 0.28
N TYR A 29 -5.54 2.77 0.60
CA TYR A 29 -4.79 3.87 0.04
C TYR A 29 -4.36 4.84 1.14
N LEU A 30 -3.08 5.23 1.15
CA LEU A 30 -2.49 6.16 2.13
C LEU A 30 -1.87 7.40 1.47
N GLY A 31 -1.96 7.52 0.14
CA GLY A 31 -1.48 8.67 -0.60
C GLY A 31 -2.46 9.85 -0.54
N LYS A 32 -2.22 10.87 -1.38
CA LYS A 32 -3.00 12.12 -1.40
C LYS A 32 -3.55 12.48 -2.78
N LYS A 33 -3.36 11.62 -3.79
CA LYS A 33 -3.86 11.87 -5.15
C LYS A 33 -5.36 11.61 -5.20
N ASP A 34 -6.12 12.59 -5.66
CA ASP A 34 -7.57 12.43 -5.89
C ASP A 34 -7.86 11.72 -7.23
N GLN A 35 -6.90 11.73 -8.17
CA GLN A 35 -7.03 11.07 -9.46
C GLN A 35 -5.67 10.82 -10.11
N GLY A 36 -5.65 9.93 -11.09
CA GLY A 36 -4.50 9.66 -11.93
C GLY A 36 -4.23 8.16 -12.08
N GLU A 37 -2.95 7.85 -12.25
CA GLU A 37 -2.44 6.50 -12.40
C GLU A 37 -2.04 5.93 -11.03
N PHE A 38 -2.47 4.71 -10.78
CA PHE A 38 -2.25 4.00 -9.53
C PHE A 38 -1.77 2.58 -9.78
N PHE A 39 -0.90 2.11 -8.89
CA PHE A 39 -0.41 0.74 -8.91
C PHE A 39 -1.11 -0.06 -7.83
N LEU A 40 -1.48 -1.29 -8.16
CA LEU A 40 -2.25 -2.16 -7.30
C LEU A 40 -1.48 -3.44 -6.97
N TYR A 41 -1.65 -3.89 -5.74
CA TYR A 41 -1.26 -5.23 -5.29
C TYR A 41 -2.44 -5.85 -4.55
N PRO A 42 -3.06 -6.91 -5.09
CA PRO A 42 -4.04 -7.66 -4.33
C PRO A 42 -3.35 -8.64 -3.39
N TYR A 43 -3.88 -8.67 -2.18
CA TYR A 43 -3.47 -9.57 -1.13
C TYR A 43 -4.64 -10.53 -0.86
N LEU A 44 -4.33 -11.83 -0.84
CA LEU A 44 -5.27 -12.86 -0.43
C LEU A 44 -5.16 -13.04 1.08
N ASP A 45 -6.23 -12.75 1.79
CA ASP A 45 -6.36 -13.06 3.22
C ASP A 45 -6.96 -14.46 3.34
N ASP A 46 -6.09 -15.44 3.54
CA ASP A 46 -6.47 -16.85 3.66
C ASP A 46 -7.42 -17.09 4.85
N ASN A 47 -7.35 -16.27 5.91
CA ASN A 47 -8.20 -16.41 7.08
C ASN A 47 -9.63 -15.94 6.77
N LYS A 48 -9.75 -14.78 6.13
CA LYS A 48 -11.05 -14.20 5.78
C LYS A 48 -11.62 -14.76 4.47
N LYS A 49 -10.80 -15.47 3.69
CA LYS A 49 -11.10 -15.93 2.33
C LYS A 49 -11.53 -14.77 1.42
N THR A 50 -10.88 -13.63 1.58
CA THR A 50 -11.15 -12.41 0.81
C THR A 50 -9.90 -11.88 0.12
N ILE A 51 -10.11 -11.12 -0.95
CA ILE A 51 -9.05 -10.36 -1.62
C ILE A 51 -9.28 -8.89 -1.33
N PHE A 52 -8.25 -8.20 -0.89
CA PHE A 52 -8.23 -6.73 -0.82
C PHE A 52 -7.02 -6.18 -1.58
N TYR A 53 -7.12 -4.93 -2.01
CA TYR A 53 -6.10 -4.29 -2.83
C TYR A 53 -5.37 -3.22 -2.04
N TYR A 54 -4.04 -3.27 -2.04
CA TYR A 54 -3.19 -2.14 -1.67
C TYR A 54 -2.93 -1.27 -2.89
N CYS A 55 -3.03 0.04 -2.71
CA CYS A 55 -2.89 1.03 -3.76
C CYS A 55 -1.73 1.97 -3.49
N PHE A 56 -0.94 2.22 -4.54
CA PHE A 56 0.31 2.98 -4.49
C PHE A 56 0.31 4.09 -5.55
N ASP A 57 0.90 5.23 -5.20
CA ASP A 57 1.04 6.38 -6.10
C ASP A 57 2.15 6.19 -7.13
N THR A 58 3.10 5.29 -6.85
CA THR A 58 4.27 5.01 -7.69
C THR A 58 4.59 3.52 -7.71
N ILE A 59 5.27 3.09 -8.78
CA ILE A 59 5.73 1.70 -8.90
C ILE A 59 6.77 1.35 -7.82
N ASP A 60 7.64 2.30 -7.46
CA ASP A 60 8.68 2.11 -6.44
C ASP A 60 8.10 1.72 -5.08
N GLN A 61 7.01 2.38 -4.67
CA GLN A 61 6.31 2.03 -3.42
C GLN A 61 5.75 0.61 -3.48
N LYS A 62 5.14 0.22 -4.60
CA LYS A 62 4.63 -1.15 -4.79
C LYS A 62 5.77 -2.18 -4.76
N THR A 63 6.88 -1.93 -5.44
CA THR A 63 8.04 -2.84 -5.45
C THR A 63 8.68 -2.97 -4.07
N LEU A 64 8.76 -1.88 -3.31
CA LEU A 64 9.22 -1.91 -1.92
C LEU A 64 8.27 -2.75 -1.05
N PHE A 65 6.96 -2.55 -1.17
CA PHE A 65 5.95 -3.36 -0.49
C PHE A 65 6.11 -4.86 -0.76
N GLU A 66 6.25 -5.26 -2.03
CA GLU A 66 6.46 -6.66 -2.43
C GLU A 66 7.76 -7.24 -1.87
N THR A 67 8.80 -6.42 -1.73
CA THR A 67 10.07 -6.83 -1.13
C THR A 67 9.92 -7.04 0.37
N LEU A 68 9.23 -6.14 1.06
CA LEU A 68 8.97 -6.23 2.50
C LEU A 68 8.12 -7.45 2.87
N LEU A 69 7.15 -7.82 2.04
CA LEU A 69 6.32 -9.02 2.23
C LEU A 69 7.13 -10.34 2.26
N LYS A 70 8.34 -10.35 1.69
CA LYS A 70 9.21 -11.54 1.69
C LYS A 70 9.99 -11.69 3.01
N ILE A 71 9.96 -10.68 3.87
CA ILE A 71 10.67 -10.69 5.15
C ILE A 71 9.80 -11.39 6.20
N ASN A 72 10.34 -12.44 6.81
CA ASN A 72 9.66 -13.17 7.88
C ASN A 72 9.25 -12.21 9.01
N GLY A 73 7.98 -12.29 9.40
CA GLY A 73 7.41 -11.44 10.45
C GLY A 73 6.90 -10.08 9.97
N VAL A 74 7.09 -9.71 8.70
CA VAL A 74 6.52 -8.48 8.13
C VAL A 74 5.20 -8.80 7.44
N GLY A 75 4.10 -8.44 8.10
CA GLY A 75 2.76 -8.59 7.55
C GLY A 75 2.42 -7.52 6.50
N PRO A 76 1.33 -7.71 5.75
CA PRO A 76 0.94 -6.79 4.68
C PRO A 76 0.60 -5.38 5.18
N LYS A 77 0.02 -5.24 6.37
CA LYS A 77 -0.28 -3.92 6.95
C LYS A 77 1.00 -3.12 7.22
N THR A 78 1.96 -3.74 7.90
CA THR A 78 3.26 -3.16 8.23
C THR A 78 4.07 -2.86 6.96
N ALA A 79 4.13 -3.81 6.01
CA ALA A 79 4.77 -3.59 4.71
C ALA A 79 4.16 -2.39 3.98
N PHE A 80 2.83 -2.26 4.00
CA PHE A 80 2.13 -1.17 3.33
C PHE A 80 2.50 0.17 3.96
N GLN A 81 2.48 0.31 5.28
CA GLN A 81 2.87 1.55 5.96
C GLN A 81 4.32 1.94 5.66
N ILE A 82 5.26 0.99 5.75
CA ILE A 82 6.68 1.23 5.46
C ILE A 82 6.86 1.71 4.02
N SER A 83 6.17 1.08 3.07
CA SER A 83 6.31 1.37 1.64
C SER A 83 5.88 2.79 1.24
N GLN A 84 5.07 3.47 2.07
CA GLN A 84 4.58 4.82 1.80
C GLN A 84 5.51 5.91 2.35
N LEU A 85 6.53 5.53 3.13
CA LEU A 85 7.47 6.48 3.70
C LEU A 85 8.39 7.07 2.62
N PRO A 86 8.77 8.35 2.72
CA PRO A 86 9.80 8.93 1.87
C PRO A 86 11.09 8.09 1.93
N LYS A 87 11.75 7.89 0.78
CA LYS A 87 12.99 7.10 0.67
C LYS A 87 14.07 7.58 1.65
N ASP A 88 14.17 8.88 1.86
CA ASP A 88 15.15 9.49 2.77
C ASP A 88 14.94 9.04 4.23
N ASN A 89 13.67 8.96 4.66
CA ASN A 89 13.32 8.53 6.01
C ASN A 89 13.67 7.05 6.22
N LEU A 90 13.46 6.20 5.21
CA LEU A 90 13.84 4.78 5.26
C LEU A 90 15.35 4.59 5.30
N GLN A 91 16.10 5.33 4.47
CA GLN A 91 17.56 5.25 4.48
C GLN A 91 18.15 5.70 5.81
N GLN A 92 17.61 6.77 6.41
CA GLN A 92 18.02 7.21 7.73
C GLN A 92 17.70 6.19 8.82
N ALA A 93 16.49 5.62 8.84
CA ALA A 93 16.09 4.61 9.81
C ALA A 93 16.96 3.34 9.73
N LEU A 94 17.30 2.89 8.51
CA LEU A 94 18.18 1.75 8.29
C LEU A 94 19.65 2.04 8.68
N LYS A 95 20.17 3.21 8.30
CA LYS A 95 21.55 3.61 8.63
C LYS A 95 21.77 3.74 10.14
N ASN A 96 20.76 4.19 10.86
CA ASN A 96 20.84 4.39 12.31
C ASN A 96 20.50 3.13 13.12
N VAL A 97 20.20 1.99 12.45
CA VAL A 97 19.65 0.77 13.08
C VAL A 97 18.58 1.15 14.10
N ASP A 98 17.67 2.04 13.69
CA ASP A 98 16.70 2.63 14.61
C ASP A 98 15.58 1.63 14.87
N VAL A 99 15.84 0.69 15.78
CA VAL A 99 14.89 -0.34 16.18
C VAL A 99 13.58 0.29 16.68
N LYS A 100 13.64 1.51 17.27
CA LYS A 100 12.44 2.21 17.75
C LYS A 100 11.55 2.68 16.60
N PHE A 101 12.15 3.11 15.49
CA PHE A 101 11.41 3.48 14.28
C PHE A 101 10.59 2.30 13.76
N PHE A 102 11.19 1.12 13.66
CA PHE A 102 10.49 -0.09 13.20
C PHE A 102 9.51 -0.64 14.24
N GLN A 103 9.78 -0.49 15.53
CA GLN A 103 8.84 -0.85 16.62
C GLN A 103 7.61 0.06 16.71
N ALA A 104 7.69 1.28 16.18
CA ALA A 104 6.57 2.22 16.15
C ALA A 104 5.55 1.92 15.04
N ILE A 105 5.90 1.02 14.11
CA ILE A 105 5.02 0.58 13.05
C ILE A 105 4.16 -0.55 13.61
N PRO A 106 2.83 -0.38 13.68
CA PRO A 106 1.91 -1.33 14.34
C PRO A 106 1.76 -2.68 13.63
#